data_AF-A0A8T1RE50-F1
#
_entry.id   AF-A0A8T1RE50-F1
#
_cell.length_a   1.000
_cell.length_b   1.000
_cell.length_c   1.000
_cell.angle_alpha   90.00
_cell.angle_beta   90.00
_cell.angle_gamma   90.00
#
_symmetry.space_group_name_H-M   'P 1'
#
loop_
_entity.id
_entity.type
_entity.pdbx_description
1 polymer ?
#
loop_
_entity_poly.entity_id
_entity_poly.type
_entity_poly.pdbx_seq_one_letter_code
_entity_poly.pdbx_strand_id
1 'polypeptide(L)'
;MQKIWGKFSEFEMRKDQSCKVACKSHLDAESAKNFKEKIDDEYRVNMILDNLPVAVLRQRRDGSQSTTYEHGFRVGFKGNYIGSKEEKYFINNHLSFRVMYHKDPETDSARIVGFEVIPYSINHEYKDWDDKNPQLATCNKDTKNLVQGNNVPQEVDTDKDVVFTYDVTFKESEIKWASRWDTYLLMNDDQIHWFSIINSLMIVLFLSGMVAMIMMRTLYRDIANYNQLETQDEAQEETGWKLVHGDVFRPPINSGLLCVYVGTGVQIFAMTLVTMIFALLGFLSPSNRGGLMTAMVLLWVFMGLFAGYSSARLYKMFRGTEWKRNTLKTAFMFPGILFGVFFVLNALIWGEQSSGAVPFGTMFALVCLWFGISVPLVFVGSYLGFKKPAMEDPVKTNKIPRQIPEQACCAVKTTTGGGDLT
;
A
#
# COMPACT_ATOMS: atom_id res chain seq x y z
N MET A 1 -9.70 18.76 15.45
CA MET A 1 -9.45 17.35 15.87
C MET A 1 -8.00 17.04 16.17
N GLN A 2 -7.04 17.24 15.24
CA GLN A 2 -5.62 16.96 15.53
C GLN A 2 -5.09 17.76 16.74
N LYS A 3 -5.59 18.99 16.94
CA LYS A 3 -5.34 19.82 18.15
C LYS A 3 -5.99 19.30 19.45
N ILE A 4 -7.02 18.46 19.37
CA ILE A 4 -7.74 17.91 20.54
C ILE A 4 -7.07 16.60 20.95
N TRP A 5 -6.93 15.67 20.00
CA TRP A 5 -6.30 14.37 20.22
C TRP A 5 -4.77 14.44 20.33
N GLY A 6 -4.14 15.53 19.89
CA GLY A 6 -2.71 15.78 20.10
C GLY A 6 -2.35 16.31 21.49
N LYS A 7 -3.33 16.61 22.36
CA LYS A 7 -3.12 17.08 23.74
C LYS A 7 -3.04 15.95 24.77
N PHE A 8 -3.23 14.70 24.36
CA PHE A 8 -3.03 13.55 25.25
C PHE A 8 -1.53 13.49 25.58
N SER A 9 -1.18 13.66 26.85
CA SER A 9 0.19 13.90 27.28
C SER A 9 1.06 12.65 27.22
N GLU A 10 2.37 12.86 27.36
CA GLU A 10 3.39 11.84 27.59
C GLU A 10 2.96 10.83 28.68
N PHE A 11 3.12 9.54 28.39
CA PHE A 11 2.86 8.45 29.32
C PHE A 11 4.12 8.17 30.12
N GLU A 12 4.07 8.35 31.44
CA GLU A 12 5.15 7.91 32.32
C GLU A 12 5.07 6.39 32.49
N MET A 13 6.10 5.70 32.02
CA MET A 13 6.14 4.25 32.01
C MET A 13 5.95 3.66 33.42
N ARG A 14 5.06 2.66 33.55
CA ARG A 14 4.71 1.95 34.81
C ARG A 14 4.06 2.83 35.90
N LYS A 15 3.60 4.03 35.56
CA LYS A 15 2.78 4.84 36.46
C LYS A 15 1.35 4.91 35.96
N ASP A 16 0.47 4.23 36.67
CA ASP A 16 -0.96 4.32 36.40
C ASP A 16 -1.44 5.76 36.61
N GLN A 17 -2.21 6.25 35.65
CA GLN A 17 -2.86 7.55 35.72
C GLN A 17 -4.37 7.31 35.64
N SER A 18 -5.10 7.81 36.62
CA SER A 18 -6.57 7.75 36.62
C SER A 18 -7.13 9.15 36.53
N CYS A 19 -8.13 9.31 35.70
CA CYS A 19 -8.92 10.52 35.52
C CYS A 19 -8.07 11.75 35.16
N LYS A 20 -7.23 11.65 34.14
CA LYS A 20 -6.46 12.80 33.68
C LYS A 20 -7.24 13.59 32.64
N VAL A 21 -7.39 14.88 32.87
CA VAL A 21 -8.08 15.78 31.94
C VAL A 21 -7.10 16.22 30.85
N ALA A 22 -7.46 15.97 29.59
CA ALA A 22 -6.65 16.34 28.43
C ALA A 22 -6.96 17.77 27.99
N CYS A 23 -8.24 18.07 27.74
CA CYS A 23 -8.70 19.42 27.40
C CYS A 23 -10.21 19.55 27.51
N LYS A 24 -10.66 20.80 27.62
CA LYS A 24 -12.05 21.21 27.40
C LYS A 24 -12.17 21.85 26.03
N SER A 25 -13.22 21.47 25.29
CA SER A 25 -13.55 22.04 24.00
C SER A 25 -14.98 22.52 24.01
N HIS A 26 -15.19 23.79 23.69
CA HIS A 26 -16.52 24.33 23.43
C HIS A 26 -16.96 23.90 22.02
N LEU A 27 -18.20 23.42 21.87
CA LEU A 27 -18.76 23.03 20.58
C LEU A 27 -19.60 24.16 20.00
N ASP A 28 -19.01 24.90 19.07
CA ASP A 28 -19.78 25.80 18.19
C ASP A 28 -20.63 25.00 17.18
N ALA A 29 -21.54 25.68 16.49
CA ALA A 29 -22.43 25.05 15.52
C ALA A 29 -21.68 24.30 14.40
N GLU A 30 -20.54 24.84 13.95
CA GLU A 30 -19.70 24.20 12.95
C GLU A 30 -19.00 22.94 13.49
N SER A 31 -18.40 23.00 14.69
CA SER A 31 -17.75 21.83 15.30
C SER A 31 -18.74 20.73 15.63
N ALA A 32 -19.92 21.08 16.15
CA ALA A 32 -20.98 20.10 16.45
C ALA A 32 -21.43 19.38 15.16
N LYS A 33 -21.66 20.11 14.07
CA LYS A 33 -21.98 19.53 12.76
C LYS A 33 -20.86 18.60 12.27
N ASN A 34 -19.61 19.06 12.34
CA ASN A 34 -18.44 18.28 11.92
C ASN A 34 -18.27 16.98 12.72
N PHE A 35 -18.56 17.00 14.03
CA PHE A 35 -18.57 15.78 14.84
C PHE A 35 -19.71 14.83 14.44
N LYS A 36 -20.91 15.35 14.14
CA LYS A 36 -22.04 14.52 13.68
C LYS A 36 -21.71 13.83 12.35
N GLU A 37 -21.21 14.58 11.37
CA GLU A 37 -20.78 14.03 10.08
C GLU A 37 -19.70 12.94 10.23
N LYS A 38 -18.74 13.14 11.14
CA LYS A 38 -17.71 12.12 11.42
C LYS A 38 -18.23 10.88 12.13
N ILE A 39 -19.26 11.03 12.94
CA ILE A 39 -19.93 9.88 13.57
C ILE A 39 -20.71 9.11 12.49
N ASP A 40 -21.35 9.82 11.55
CA ASP A 40 -22.03 9.25 10.38
C ASP A 40 -21.06 8.47 9.47
N ASP A 41 -19.88 9.04 9.20
CA ASP A 41 -18.83 8.42 8.37
C ASP A 41 -18.03 7.31 9.10
N GLU A 42 -18.45 6.92 10.31
CA GLU A 42 -17.76 5.98 11.19
C GLU A 42 -16.27 6.32 11.41
N TYR A 43 -15.93 7.61 11.46
CA TYR A 43 -14.54 8.06 11.52
C TYR A 43 -13.83 7.50 12.77
N ARG A 44 -12.60 7.05 12.57
CA ARG A 44 -11.78 6.44 13.63
C ARG A 44 -10.55 7.28 13.92
N VAL A 45 -10.30 7.46 15.22
CA VAL A 45 -9.10 8.12 15.70
C VAL A 45 -8.01 7.06 15.87
N ASN A 46 -6.91 7.26 15.15
CA ASN A 46 -5.72 6.43 15.23
C ASN A 46 -4.67 7.12 16.11
N MET A 47 -4.13 6.38 17.07
CA MET A 47 -3.02 6.80 17.92
C MET A 47 -1.93 5.73 17.85
N ILE A 48 -0.68 6.12 18.10
CA ILE A 48 0.48 5.23 18.04
C ILE A 48 1.29 5.38 19.33
N LEU A 49 1.64 4.26 19.95
CA LEU A 49 2.54 4.19 21.10
C LEU A 49 3.62 3.14 20.83
N ASP A 50 4.89 3.52 20.88
CA ASP A 50 6.03 2.62 20.59
C ASP A 50 5.87 1.81 19.27
N ASN A 51 5.42 2.50 18.22
CA ASN A 51 5.05 1.96 16.90
C ASN A 51 3.83 1.01 16.87
N LEU A 52 3.19 0.70 17.99
CA LEU A 52 1.94 -0.07 18.01
C LEU A 52 0.72 0.84 17.79
N PRO A 53 -0.22 0.45 16.92
CA PRO A 53 -1.47 1.18 16.78
C PRO A 53 -2.34 0.96 18.03
N VAL A 54 -3.09 1.99 18.41
CA VAL A 54 -4.15 1.81 19.39
C VAL A 54 -5.21 0.88 18.81
N ALA A 55 -5.67 -0.07 19.60
CA ALA A 55 -6.70 -1.01 19.18
C ALA A 55 -7.82 -1.16 20.20
N VAL A 56 -9.03 -1.34 19.70
CA VAL A 56 -10.20 -1.69 20.52
C VAL A 56 -10.38 -3.21 20.46
N LEU A 57 -10.51 -3.82 21.63
CA LEU A 57 -10.88 -5.22 21.77
C LEU A 57 -12.36 -5.40 21.44
N ARG A 58 -12.68 -6.18 20.41
CA ARG A 58 -14.04 -6.64 20.13
C ARG A 58 -14.16 -8.12 20.40
N GLN A 59 -15.12 -8.48 21.25
CA GLN A 59 -15.56 -9.86 21.42
C GLN A 59 -16.46 -10.26 20.24
N ARG A 60 -16.30 -11.48 19.74
CA ARG A 60 -17.14 -12.00 18.66
C ARG A 60 -18.59 -12.10 19.14
N ARG A 61 -19.54 -11.72 18.27
CA ARG A 61 -20.99 -11.89 18.52
C ARG A 61 -21.42 -13.35 18.61
N ASP A 62 -20.55 -14.28 18.23
CA ASP A 62 -20.81 -15.72 18.08
C ASP A 62 -20.42 -16.54 19.33
N GLY A 63 -20.16 -15.87 20.47
CA GLY A 63 -19.84 -16.56 21.73
C GLY A 63 -18.44 -17.20 21.82
N SER A 64 -17.63 -17.15 20.76
CA SER A 64 -16.23 -17.58 20.82
C SER A 64 -15.37 -16.60 21.61
N GLN A 65 -14.46 -17.12 22.46
CA GLN A 65 -13.51 -16.32 23.25
C GLN A 65 -12.43 -15.58 22.43
N SER A 66 -12.48 -15.65 21.10
CA SER A 66 -11.53 -14.95 20.24
C SER A 66 -11.78 -13.43 20.27
N THR A 67 -10.87 -12.70 20.89
CA THR A 67 -10.84 -11.24 20.88
C THR A 67 -10.22 -10.74 19.57
N THR A 68 -10.95 -9.90 18.85
CA THR A 68 -10.44 -9.25 17.63
C THR A 68 -9.93 -7.85 17.98
N TYR A 69 -8.75 -7.51 17.48
CA TYR A 69 -8.17 -6.18 17.64
C TYR A 69 -8.56 -5.31 16.45
N GLU A 70 -9.31 -4.25 16.72
CA GLU A 70 -9.76 -3.32 15.68
C GLU A 70 -8.96 -2.01 15.80
N HIS A 71 -8.21 -1.63 14.75
CA HIS A 71 -7.33 -0.45 14.80
C HIS A 71 -8.10 0.86 14.93
N GLY A 72 -7.71 1.70 15.89
CA GLY A 72 -8.35 2.96 16.18
C GLY A 72 -9.68 2.82 16.92
N PHE A 73 -10.16 3.89 17.51
CA PHE A 73 -11.48 3.93 18.15
C PHE A 73 -12.41 4.90 17.42
N ARG A 74 -13.71 4.62 17.43
CA ARG A 74 -14.71 5.49 16.79
C ARG A 74 -14.81 6.82 17.54
N VAL A 75 -14.94 7.93 16.82
CA VAL A 75 -15.14 9.26 17.43
C VAL A 75 -16.36 9.28 18.34
N GLY A 76 -17.41 8.56 17.96
CA GLY A 76 -18.66 8.48 18.71
C GLY A 76 -19.57 7.40 18.15
N PHE A 77 -20.83 7.43 18.58
CA PHE A 77 -21.87 6.51 18.13
C PHE A 77 -23.23 7.19 18.16
N LYS A 78 -24.18 6.64 17.42
CA LYS A 78 -25.59 7.01 17.53
C LYS A 78 -26.31 6.11 18.51
N GLY A 79 -27.25 6.67 19.25
CA GLY A 79 -28.08 5.90 20.15
C GLY A 79 -29.34 6.64 20.55
N ASN A 80 -30.25 5.91 21.18
CA ASN A 80 -31.51 6.44 21.66
C ASN A 80 -31.56 6.30 23.18
N TYR A 81 -32.14 7.28 23.87
CA TYR A 81 -32.45 7.13 25.28
C TYR A 81 -33.56 6.08 25.47
N ILE A 82 -33.53 5.37 26.60
CA ILE A 82 -34.57 4.41 26.97
C ILE A 82 -35.92 5.15 26.98
N GLY A 83 -36.83 4.74 26.10
CA GLY A 83 -38.16 5.35 25.96
C GLY A 83 -38.29 6.47 24.91
N SER A 84 -37.20 6.90 24.28
CA SER A 84 -37.22 7.81 23.13
C SER A 84 -36.98 7.09 21.81
N LYS A 85 -37.68 7.49 20.76
CA LYS A 85 -37.40 7.06 19.38
C LYS A 85 -36.42 8.00 18.65
N GLU A 86 -36.03 9.10 19.29
CA GLU A 86 -35.14 10.08 18.69
C GLU A 86 -33.69 9.61 18.79
N GLU A 87 -33.04 9.53 17.64
CA GLU A 87 -31.63 9.13 17.52
C GLU A 87 -30.74 10.34 17.76
N LYS A 88 -29.87 10.22 18.77
CA LYS A 88 -28.95 11.27 19.20
C LYS A 88 -27.51 10.84 18.97
N TYR A 89 -26.64 11.83 18.80
CA TYR A 89 -25.23 11.64 18.56
C TYR A 89 -24.45 11.75 19.87
N PHE A 90 -23.66 10.72 20.19
CA PHE A 90 -22.82 10.67 21.37
C PHE A 90 -21.34 10.63 21.00
N ILE A 91 -20.52 11.37 21.73
CA ILE A 91 -19.07 11.41 21.51
C ILE A 91 -18.33 10.59 22.56
N ASN A 92 -17.30 9.86 22.14
CA ASN A 92 -16.38 9.16 23.04
C ASN A 92 -15.34 10.17 23.53
N ASN A 93 -15.55 10.70 24.73
CA ASN A 93 -14.71 11.74 25.33
C ASN A 93 -13.83 11.24 26.47
N HIS A 94 -14.11 10.05 27.03
CA HIS A 94 -13.26 9.41 28.03
C HIS A 94 -12.58 8.18 27.41
N LEU A 95 -11.24 8.13 27.44
CA LEU A 95 -10.46 7.02 26.90
C LEU A 95 -9.73 6.25 28.00
N SER A 96 -10.06 4.98 28.18
CA SER A 96 -9.31 4.12 29.09
C SER A 96 -8.25 3.34 28.32
N PHE A 97 -6.99 3.76 28.44
CA PHE A 97 -5.85 3.10 27.82
C PHE A 97 -5.32 1.99 28.73
N ARG A 98 -5.06 0.85 28.11
CA ARG A 98 -4.39 -0.28 28.75
C ARG A 98 -3.11 -0.59 27.96
N VAL A 99 -1.97 -0.27 28.58
CA VAL A 99 -0.65 -0.46 28.01
C VAL A 99 -0.08 -1.76 28.57
N MET A 100 0.13 -2.73 27.69
CA MET A 100 0.76 -3.99 28.07
C MET A 100 2.26 -3.89 27.90
N TYR A 101 3.02 -4.34 28.91
CA TYR A 101 4.47 -4.37 28.85
C TYR A 101 5.01 -5.76 29.20
N HIS A 102 6.13 -6.11 28.58
CA HIS A 102 6.91 -7.29 28.90
C HIS A 102 8.15 -6.89 29.68
N LYS A 103 8.40 -7.59 30.78
CA LYS A 103 9.55 -7.35 31.65
C LYS A 103 10.66 -8.34 31.30
N ASP A 104 11.85 -7.83 31.04
CA ASP A 104 13.03 -8.66 30.85
C ASP A 104 13.55 -9.11 32.23
N PRO A 105 13.60 -10.43 32.52
CA PRO A 105 14.04 -10.94 33.81
C PRO A 105 15.52 -10.67 34.10
N GLU A 106 16.35 -10.44 33.08
CA GLU A 106 17.80 -10.24 33.26
C GLU A 106 18.18 -8.77 33.45
N THR A 107 17.50 -7.85 32.77
CA THR A 107 17.90 -6.43 32.72
C THR A 107 16.97 -5.49 33.50
N ASP A 108 15.90 -6.01 34.11
CA ASP A 108 14.79 -5.25 34.72
C ASP A 108 14.14 -4.21 33.75
N SER A 109 14.50 -4.29 32.47
CA SER A 109 13.96 -3.40 31.44
C SER A 109 12.55 -3.82 31.07
N ALA A 110 11.68 -2.84 30.82
CA ALA A 110 10.32 -3.08 30.38
C ALA A 110 10.17 -2.58 28.93
N ARG A 111 9.45 -3.34 28.11
CA ARG A 111 9.15 -2.98 26.72
C ARG A 111 7.66 -3.07 26.45
N ILE A 112 7.12 -2.15 25.67
CA ILE A 112 5.69 -2.12 25.35
C ILE A 112 5.38 -3.21 24.31
N VAL A 113 4.36 -4.02 24.61
CA VAL A 113 3.93 -5.14 23.77
C VAL A 113 2.45 -5.07 23.40
N GLY A 114 1.69 -4.15 23.98
CA GLY A 114 0.29 -3.93 23.62
C GLY A 114 -0.22 -2.54 23.98
N PHE A 115 -1.18 -2.05 23.20
CA PHE A 115 -1.79 -0.74 23.35
C PHE A 115 -3.28 -0.83 23.02
N GLU A 116 -4.07 -1.00 24.07
CA GLU A 116 -5.51 -1.18 24.00
C GLU A 116 -6.21 0.10 24.47
N VAL A 117 -7.38 0.38 23.88
CA VAL A 117 -8.25 1.46 24.33
C VAL A 117 -9.68 0.99 24.46
N ILE A 118 -10.33 1.42 25.54
CA ILE A 118 -11.78 1.29 25.73
C ILE A 118 -12.36 2.71 25.72
N PRO A 119 -13.08 3.09 24.65
CA PRO A 119 -13.71 4.39 24.57
C PRO A 119 -15.03 4.41 25.36
N TYR A 120 -15.25 5.49 26.12
CA TYR A 120 -16.49 5.74 26.85
C TYR A 120 -17.03 7.14 26.51
N SER A 121 -18.34 7.26 26.59
CA SER A 121 -19.05 8.54 26.49
C SER A 121 -19.58 8.92 27.87
N ILE A 122 -19.10 10.05 28.41
CA ILE A 122 -19.40 10.49 29.78
C ILE A 122 -19.68 11.98 29.77
N ASN A 123 -20.89 12.38 30.17
CA ASN A 123 -21.17 13.79 30.45
C ASN A 123 -20.48 14.19 31.76
N HIS A 124 -19.36 14.91 31.67
CA HIS A 124 -18.57 15.28 32.84
C HIS A 124 -19.16 16.48 33.59
N GLU A 125 -19.63 16.24 34.81
CA GLU A 125 -20.05 17.32 35.72
C GLU A 125 -18.85 17.88 36.50
N TYR A 126 -18.79 19.20 36.59
CA TYR A 126 -17.80 19.96 37.37
C TYR A 126 -18.46 21.23 37.92
N LYS A 127 -17.93 21.76 39.02
CA LYS A 127 -18.44 23.01 39.64
C LYS A 127 -17.84 24.21 38.93
N ASP A 128 -16.60 24.54 39.27
CA ASP A 128 -15.83 25.61 38.65
C ASP A 128 -14.72 25.02 37.80
N TRP A 129 -14.57 25.53 36.58
CA TRP A 129 -13.51 25.07 35.67
C TRP A 129 -12.20 25.79 35.98
N ASP A 130 -11.20 25.04 36.44
CA ASP A 130 -9.82 25.51 36.55
C ASP A 130 -8.97 24.87 35.43
N ASP A 131 -8.38 25.70 34.57
CA ASP A 131 -7.50 25.25 33.49
C ASP A 131 -6.20 24.61 34.00
N LYS A 132 -5.77 24.91 35.23
CA LYS A 132 -4.52 24.38 35.79
C LYS A 132 -4.72 23.07 36.55
N ASN A 133 -5.82 22.91 37.27
CA ASN A 133 -6.15 21.68 37.99
C ASN A 133 -7.65 21.37 37.94
N PRO A 134 -8.17 20.93 36.79
CA PRO A 134 -9.59 20.66 36.63
C PRO A 134 -10.03 19.51 37.55
N GLN A 135 -11.04 19.76 38.39
CA GLN A 135 -11.66 18.76 39.24
C GLN A 135 -13.04 18.38 38.71
N LEU A 136 -13.20 17.09 38.40
CA LEU A 136 -14.44 16.53 37.88
C LEU A 136 -15.15 15.75 38.97
N ALA A 137 -16.47 15.93 39.11
CA ALA A 137 -17.28 15.18 40.09
C ALA A 137 -17.53 13.74 39.61
N THR A 138 -17.57 13.54 38.29
CA THR A 138 -17.86 12.26 37.63
C THR A 138 -16.69 11.29 37.59
N CYS A 139 -15.50 11.75 37.97
CA CYS A 139 -14.26 11.04 37.73
C CYS A 139 -13.27 11.37 38.85
N ASN A 140 -13.02 10.40 39.72
CA ASN A 140 -12.20 10.56 40.92
C ASN A 140 -10.84 9.89 40.73
N LYS A 141 -9.76 10.62 41.03
CA LYS A 141 -8.38 10.13 40.98
C LYS A 141 -8.10 9.02 42.00
N ASP A 142 -8.81 9.00 43.12
CA ASP A 142 -8.48 8.16 44.28
C ASP A 142 -9.15 6.77 44.25
N THR A 143 -10.32 6.63 43.62
CA THR A 143 -11.08 5.36 43.62
C THR A 143 -10.79 4.48 42.41
N LYS A 144 -9.95 4.93 41.46
CA LYS A 144 -9.62 4.24 40.17
C LYS A 144 -10.82 3.78 39.35
N ASN A 145 -12.04 4.20 39.72
CA ASN A 145 -13.29 3.77 39.14
C ASN A 145 -14.01 5.00 38.60
N LEU A 146 -14.32 4.97 37.30
CA LEU A 146 -15.43 5.72 36.76
C LEU A 146 -16.67 5.35 37.58
N VAL A 147 -17.41 6.35 38.06
CA VAL A 147 -18.67 6.10 38.81
C VAL A 147 -19.68 5.55 37.81
N GLN A 148 -19.65 4.24 37.56
CA GLN A 148 -20.41 3.53 36.51
C GLN A 148 -21.94 3.55 36.70
N GLY A 149 -22.46 4.18 37.76
CA GLY A 149 -23.87 4.08 38.15
C GLY A 149 -24.83 5.09 37.52
N ASN A 150 -24.38 6.26 37.05
CA ASN A 150 -25.29 7.37 36.70
C ASN A 150 -24.89 8.19 35.45
N ASN A 151 -23.91 7.74 34.66
CA ASN A 151 -23.31 8.61 33.65
C ASN A 151 -24.17 8.66 32.39
N VAL A 152 -24.91 9.76 32.24
CA VAL A 152 -25.55 10.13 30.98
C VAL A 152 -24.45 10.27 29.91
N PRO A 153 -24.58 9.65 28.72
CA PRO A 153 -23.60 9.80 27.66
C PRO A 153 -23.51 11.25 27.19
N GLN A 154 -22.32 11.68 26.76
CA GLN A 154 -22.08 13.04 26.29
C GLN A 154 -22.72 13.22 24.90
N GLU A 155 -23.83 13.95 24.85
CA GLU A 155 -24.49 14.33 23.60
C GLU A 155 -23.69 15.41 22.87
N VAL A 156 -23.64 15.29 21.53
CA VAL A 156 -23.06 16.28 20.62
C VAL A 156 -24.14 17.28 20.23
N ASP A 157 -24.05 18.48 20.79
CA ASP A 157 -25.02 19.55 20.57
C ASP A 157 -24.33 20.91 20.50
N THR A 158 -25.02 21.91 19.95
CA THR A 158 -24.50 23.27 19.84
C THR A 158 -24.43 23.94 21.20
N ASP A 159 -23.38 24.75 21.42
CA ASP A 159 -23.12 25.52 22.64
C ASP A 159 -22.89 24.67 23.90
N LYS A 160 -22.52 23.39 23.73
CA LYS A 160 -22.12 22.51 24.84
C LYS A 160 -20.60 22.40 24.96
N ASP A 161 -20.14 22.29 26.20
CA ASP A 161 -18.75 22.00 26.51
C ASP A 161 -18.51 20.49 26.61
N VAL A 162 -17.49 20.00 25.90
CA VAL A 162 -17.04 18.62 26.00
C VAL A 162 -15.66 18.58 26.67
N VAL A 163 -15.59 17.87 27.78
CA VAL A 163 -14.33 17.62 28.49
C VAL A 163 -13.79 16.26 28.04
N PHE A 164 -12.55 16.24 27.56
CA PHE A 164 -11.84 15.02 27.19
C PHE A 164 -10.95 14.57 28.34
N THR A 165 -11.09 13.30 28.72
CA THR A 165 -10.35 12.69 29.83
C THR A 165 -9.78 11.33 29.42
N TYR A 166 -8.80 10.85 30.16
CA TYR A 166 -8.24 9.53 29.94
C TYR A 166 -7.67 8.89 31.19
N ASP A 167 -7.61 7.57 31.14
CA ASP A 167 -6.95 6.71 32.10
C ASP A 167 -5.82 5.95 31.41
N VAL A 168 -4.76 5.66 32.13
CA VAL A 168 -3.65 4.81 31.68
C VAL A 168 -3.42 3.76 32.75
N THR A 169 -3.54 2.51 32.36
CA THR A 169 -3.23 1.35 33.21
C THR A 169 -2.12 0.53 32.57
N PHE A 170 -1.10 0.20 33.35
CA PHE A 170 -0.02 -0.66 32.90
C PHE A 170 -0.26 -2.10 33.37
N LYS A 171 -0.20 -3.06 32.45
CA LYS A 171 -0.35 -4.47 32.77
C LYS A 171 0.83 -5.28 32.24
N GLU A 172 1.42 -6.10 33.10
CA GLU A 172 2.46 -7.04 32.71
C GLU A 172 1.89 -8.16 31.83
N SER A 173 2.64 -8.56 30.80
CA SER A 173 2.26 -9.58 29.84
C SER A 173 3.45 -10.47 29.46
N GLU A 174 3.16 -11.76 29.27
CA GLU A 174 4.13 -12.78 28.84
C GLU A 174 4.47 -12.70 27.34
N ILE A 175 3.82 -11.82 26.59
CA ILE A 175 4.07 -11.65 25.15
C ILE A 175 5.49 -11.12 24.95
N LYS A 176 6.32 -11.85 24.22
CA LYS A 176 7.66 -11.41 23.85
C LYS A 176 7.59 -10.20 22.92
N TRP A 177 8.54 -9.28 23.07
CA TRP A 177 8.60 -8.07 22.24
C TRP A 177 8.65 -8.37 20.72
N ALA A 178 9.30 -9.46 20.31
CA ALA A 178 9.40 -9.85 18.90
C ALA A 178 8.05 -10.25 18.26
N SER A 179 7.14 -10.85 19.03
CA SER A 179 5.82 -11.35 18.57
C SER A 179 4.67 -10.38 18.87
N ARG A 180 4.97 -9.15 19.33
CA ARG A 180 3.96 -8.18 19.76
C ARG A 180 2.98 -7.76 18.67
N TRP A 181 3.39 -7.86 17.40
CA TRP A 181 2.55 -7.53 16.25
C TRP A 181 1.59 -8.66 15.87
N ASP A 182 1.88 -9.90 16.26
CA ASP A 182 1.07 -11.05 15.88
C ASP A 182 -0.36 -10.86 16.40
N THR A 183 -0.52 -10.31 17.61
CA THR A 183 -1.83 -10.00 18.21
C THR A 183 -2.69 -9.03 17.38
N TYR A 184 -2.08 -8.09 16.67
CA TYR A 184 -2.78 -7.12 15.81
C TYR A 184 -2.97 -7.63 14.38
N LEU A 185 -2.11 -8.56 13.95
CA LEU A 185 -2.11 -9.13 12.61
C LEU A 185 -2.90 -10.43 12.50
N LEU A 186 -3.40 -10.98 13.60
CA LEU A 186 -4.31 -12.12 13.62
C LEU A 186 -5.59 -11.78 12.83
N MET A 187 -5.54 -12.05 11.53
CA MET A 187 -6.70 -12.05 10.65
C MET A 187 -7.40 -13.39 10.83
N ASN A 188 -8.58 -13.37 11.43
CA ASN A 188 -9.37 -14.57 11.74
C ASN A 188 -10.07 -15.19 10.51
N ASP A 189 -9.58 -14.95 9.30
CA ASP A 189 -10.24 -15.32 8.03
C ASP A 189 -9.36 -16.14 7.08
N ASP A 190 -8.47 -16.97 7.62
CA ASP A 190 -7.61 -17.88 6.86
C ASP A 190 -8.38 -18.76 5.86
N GLN A 191 -9.64 -19.10 6.20
CA GLN A 191 -10.52 -19.88 5.34
C GLN A 191 -10.90 -19.13 4.05
N ILE A 192 -11.18 -17.83 4.12
CA ILE A 192 -11.54 -17.03 2.95
C ILE A 192 -10.30 -16.78 2.07
N HIS A 193 -9.13 -16.57 2.67
CA HIS A 193 -7.90 -16.29 1.93
C HIS A 193 -7.42 -17.50 1.10
N TRP A 194 -7.33 -18.69 1.69
CA TRP A 194 -6.89 -19.86 0.94
C TRP A 194 -7.93 -20.29 -0.11
N PHE A 195 -9.22 -20.13 0.17
CA PHE A 195 -10.28 -20.36 -0.82
C PHE A 195 -10.15 -19.42 -2.04
N SER A 196 -9.87 -18.13 -1.82
CA SER A 196 -9.62 -17.18 -2.91
C SER A 196 -8.35 -17.52 -3.71
N ILE A 197 -7.30 -18.02 -3.06
CA ILE A 197 -6.07 -18.44 -3.74
C ILE A 197 -6.34 -19.65 -4.64
N ILE A 198 -7.05 -20.67 -4.16
CA ILE A 198 -7.42 -21.81 -5.01
C ILE A 198 -8.30 -21.37 -6.16
N ASN A 199 -9.34 -20.58 -5.88
CA ASN A 199 -10.29 -20.16 -6.90
C ASN A 199 -9.58 -19.36 -8.03
N SER A 200 -8.71 -18.42 -7.66
CA SER A 200 -7.91 -17.66 -8.64
C SER A 200 -6.92 -18.56 -9.40
N LEU A 201 -6.27 -19.51 -8.73
CA LEU A 201 -5.38 -20.48 -9.37
C LEU A 201 -6.12 -21.37 -10.38
N MET A 202 -7.29 -21.89 -10.01
CA MET A 202 -8.13 -22.70 -10.90
C MET A 202 -8.53 -21.90 -12.13
N ILE A 203 -9.02 -20.67 -11.96
CA ILE A 203 -9.40 -19.80 -13.09
C ILE A 203 -8.21 -19.56 -14.03
N VAL A 204 -7.02 -19.25 -13.49
CA VAL A 204 -5.80 -19.04 -14.30
C VAL A 204 -5.39 -20.31 -15.04
N LEU A 205 -5.41 -21.47 -14.40
CA LEU A 205 -5.08 -22.75 -15.02
C LEU A 205 -6.10 -23.12 -16.13
N PHE A 206 -7.39 -22.93 -15.89
CA PHE A 206 -8.41 -23.19 -16.91
C PHE A 206 -8.31 -22.24 -18.10
N LEU A 207 -8.14 -20.94 -17.85
CA LEU A 207 -7.99 -19.94 -18.93
C LEU A 207 -6.70 -20.18 -19.72
N SER A 208 -5.57 -20.43 -19.06
CA SER A 208 -4.31 -20.74 -19.74
C SER A 208 -4.39 -22.05 -20.52
N GLY A 209 -5.04 -23.08 -19.98
CA GLY A 209 -5.29 -24.34 -20.69
C GLY A 209 -6.19 -24.17 -21.92
N MET A 210 -7.27 -23.37 -21.81
CA MET A 210 -8.15 -23.03 -22.92
C MET A 210 -7.40 -22.25 -24.01
N VAL A 211 -6.65 -21.22 -23.64
CA VAL A 211 -5.82 -20.44 -24.57
C VAL A 211 -4.76 -21.33 -25.23
N ALA A 212 -4.08 -22.18 -24.47
CA ALA A 212 -3.10 -23.12 -25.00
C ALA A 212 -3.73 -24.13 -25.97
N MET A 213 -4.93 -24.64 -25.68
CA MET A 213 -5.68 -25.53 -26.57
C MET A 213 -6.10 -24.82 -27.86
N ILE A 214 -6.61 -23.59 -27.76
CA ILE A 214 -6.91 -22.75 -28.93
C ILE A 214 -5.65 -22.52 -29.75
N MET A 215 -4.56 -22.09 -29.11
CA MET A 215 -3.28 -21.81 -29.76
C MET A 215 -2.70 -23.05 -30.43
N MET A 216 -2.68 -24.20 -29.75
CA MET A 216 -2.25 -25.47 -30.32
C MET A 216 -3.14 -25.87 -31.49
N ARG A 217 -4.47 -25.78 -31.35
CA ARG A 217 -5.41 -26.12 -32.43
C ARG A 217 -5.20 -25.21 -33.65
N THR A 218 -4.99 -23.91 -33.45
CA THR A 218 -4.69 -22.98 -34.54
C THR A 218 -3.34 -23.27 -35.18
N LEU A 219 -2.31 -23.55 -34.37
CA LEU A 219 -0.95 -23.78 -34.85
C LEU A 219 -0.83 -25.11 -35.60
N TYR A 220 -1.45 -26.18 -35.10
CA TYR A 220 -1.53 -27.47 -35.81
C TYR A 220 -2.30 -27.34 -37.12
N ARG A 221 -3.42 -26.62 -37.13
CA ARG A 221 -4.19 -26.38 -38.36
C ARG A 221 -3.39 -25.56 -39.37
N ASP A 222 -2.70 -24.51 -38.93
CA ASP A 222 -1.83 -23.72 -39.79
C ASP A 222 -0.69 -24.56 -40.35
N ILE A 223 0.06 -25.30 -39.51
CA ILE A 223 1.14 -26.17 -39.98
C ILE A 223 0.62 -27.22 -40.98
N ALA A 224 -0.52 -27.87 -40.70
CA ALA A 224 -1.09 -28.86 -41.60
C ALA A 224 -1.46 -28.25 -42.97
N ASN A 225 -2.06 -27.06 -42.97
CA ASN A 225 -2.35 -26.32 -44.20
C ASN A 225 -1.06 -25.92 -44.95
N TYR A 226 -0.02 -25.46 -44.23
CA TYR A 226 1.27 -25.11 -44.84
C TYR A 226 1.97 -26.31 -45.48
N ASN A 227 1.96 -27.47 -44.82
CA ASN A 227 2.57 -28.70 -45.36
C ASN A 227 1.84 -29.21 -46.61
N GLN A 228 0.55 -28.93 -46.76
CA GLN A 228 -0.19 -29.25 -47.99
C GLN A 228 0.18 -28.29 -49.14
N LEU A 229 0.47 -27.04 -48.83
CA LEU A 229 0.80 -26.01 -49.82
C LEU A 229 2.24 -26.11 -50.35
N GLU A 230 3.18 -26.70 -49.62
CA GLU A 230 4.55 -27.01 -50.11
C GLU A 230 4.58 -27.99 -51.30
N THR A 231 3.47 -28.64 -51.64
CA THR A 231 3.35 -29.45 -52.88
C THR A 231 2.88 -28.69 -54.11
N GLN A 232 2.54 -27.40 -53.98
CA GLN A 232 2.22 -26.49 -55.11
C GLN A 232 3.29 -25.40 -55.19
N ASP A 233 4.35 -25.69 -55.94
CA ASP A 233 5.52 -24.84 -56.12
C ASP A 233 5.20 -23.41 -56.65
N GLU A 234 5.99 -22.45 -56.14
CA GLU A 234 6.32 -21.11 -56.67
C GLU A 234 5.35 -19.92 -56.48
N ALA A 235 4.07 -20.07 -56.16
CA ALA A 235 3.16 -18.90 -56.06
C ALA A 235 3.06 -18.24 -54.66
N GLN A 236 3.71 -18.79 -53.62
CA GLN A 236 3.35 -18.51 -52.23
C GLN A 236 4.48 -18.02 -51.31
N GLU A 237 5.55 -17.45 -51.87
CA GLU A 237 6.50 -16.64 -51.07
C GLU A 237 5.84 -15.40 -50.43
N GLU A 238 4.59 -15.07 -50.82
CA GLU A 238 3.90 -13.85 -50.42
C GLU A 238 2.79 -13.97 -49.35
N THR A 239 2.66 -15.05 -48.56
CA THR A 239 1.58 -15.13 -47.54
C THR A 239 2.01 -15.62 -46.15
N GLY A 240 1.51 -14.97 -45.10
CA GLY A 240 1.65 -15.38 -43.69
C GLY A 240 2.87 -14.83 -42.92
N TRP A 241 3.29 -15.56 -41.87
CA TRP A 241 4.40 -15.17 -40.98
C TRP A 241 5.77 -15.21 -41.67
N LYS A 242 5.93 -16.06 -42.70
CA LYS A 242 7.13 -16.11 -43.56
C LYS A 242 7.42 -14.78 -44.24
N LEU A 243 6.42 -13.95 -44.55
CA LEU A 243 6.65 -12.59 -45.06
C LEU A 243 7.30 -11.66 -44.05
N VAL A 244 7.02 -11.86 -42.77
CA VAL A 244 7.42 -10.95 -41.69
C VAL A 244 8.78 -11.34 -41.15
N HIS A 245 9.29 -12.54 -41.44
CA HIS A 245 10.56 -13.06 -40.90
C HIS A 245 11.75 -12.09 -41.10
N GLY A 246 11.79 -11.38 -42.23
CA GLY A 246 12.80 -10.38 -42.56
C GLY A 246 12.58 -8.98 -41.97
N ASP A 247 11.40 -8.71 -41.39
CA ASP A 247 11.03 -7.43 -40.78
C ASP A 247 10.87 -7.48 -39.25
N VAL A 248 10.64 -8.65 -38.64
CA VAL A 248 10.47 -8.81 -37.17
C VAL A 248 11.67 -8.29 -36.37
N PHE A 249 12.90 -8.61 -36.80
CA PHE A 249 14.12 -8.25 -36.08
C PHE A 249 14.67 -6.87 -36.49
N ARG A 250 13.91 -6.09 -37.28
CA ARG A 250 14.33 -4.73 -37.65
C ARG A 250 14.37 -3.85 -36.39
N PRO A 251 15.38 -2.97 -36.23
CA PRO A 251 15.37 -2.01 -35.15
C PRO A 251 14.12 -1.11 -35.26
N PRO A 252 13.35 -0.96 -34.17
CA PRO A 252 12.16 -0.12 -34.19
C PRO A 252 12.54 1.36 -34.29
N ILE A 253 11.62 2.18 -34.79
CA ILE A 253 11.81 3.64 -35.00
C ILE A 253 12.34 4.32 -33.73
N ASN A 254 11.80 3.93 -32.57
CA ASN A 254 12.17 4.44 -31.25
C ASN A 254 12.91 3.39 -30.40
N SER A 255 13.92 2.73 -30.98
CA SER A 255 14.72 1.68 -30.31
C SER A 255 15.28 2.09 -28.95
N GLY A 256 15.79 3.31 -28.81
CA GLY A 256 16.32 3.80 -27.53
C GLY A 256 15.26 3.88 -26.43
N LEU A 257 14.03 4.31 -26.75
CA LEU A 257 12.95 4.34 -25.75
C LEU A 257 12.56 2.93 -25.33
N LEU A 258 12.40 2.01 -26.28
CA LEU A 258 12.10 0.62 -25.98
C LEU A 258 13.15 0.00 -25.04
N CYS A 259 14.43 0.24 -25.29
CA CYS A 259 15.51 -0.24 -24.42
C CYS A 259 15.42 0.31 -22.99
N VAL A 260 15.05 1.59 -22.85
CA VAL A 260 14.81 2.21 -21.54
C VAL A 260 13.64 1.53 -20.83
N TYR A 261 12.50 1.32 -21.49
CA TYR A 261 11.34 0.60 -20.93
C TYR A 261 11.71 -0.81 -20.46
N VAL A 262 12.42 -1.57 -21.30
CA VAL A 262 12.84 -2.94 -20.97
C VAL A 262 13.80 -2.94 -19.78
N GLY A 263 14.78 -2.03 -19.76
CA GLY A 263 15.72 -1.90 -18.64
C GLY A 263 15.02 -1.61 -17.31
N THR A 264 14.12 -0.61 -17.30
CA THR A 264 13.33 -0.28 -16.11
C THR A 264 12.39 -1.43 -15.72
N GLY A 265 11.81 -2.15 -16.68
CA GLY A 265 10.99 -3.32 -16.43
C GLY A 265 11.76 -4.45 -15.72
N VAL A 266 12.98 -4.75 -16.18
CA VAL A 266 13.87 -5.72 -15.53
C VAL A 266 14.22 -5.28 -14.10
N GLN A 267 14.45 -3.99 -13.88
CA GLN A 267 14.74 -3.43 -12.56
C GLN A 267 13.59 -3.66 -11.58
N ILE A 268 12.37 -3.32 -11.99
CA ILE A 268 11.16 -3.47 -11.17
C ILE A 268 10.91 -4.96 -10.90
N PHE A 269 10.99 -5.81 -11.92
CA PHE A 269 10.81 -7.24 -11.77
C PHE A 269 11.80 -7.84 -10.78
N ALA A 270 13.10 -7.56 -10.93
CA ALA A 270 14.13 -8.06 -10.02
C ALA A 270 13.94 -7.54 -8.59
N MET A 271 13.59 -6.26 -8.42
CA MET A 271 13.29 -5.68 -7.11
C MET A 271 12.09 -6.40 -6.46
N THR A 272 10.99 -6.61 -7.20
CA THR A 272 9.80 -7.28 -6.67
C THR A 272 10.08 -8.73 -6.28
N LEU A 273 10.82 -9.46 -7.11
CA LEU A 273 11.19 -10.85 -6.84
C LEU A 273 12.06 -10.97 -5.59
N VAL A 274 13.10 -10.14 -5.46
CA VAL A 274 14.00 -10.17 -4.29
C VAL A 274 13.27 -9.71 -3.02
N THR A 275 12.42 -8.68 -3.12
CA THR A 275 11.61 -8.22 -1.98
C THR A 275 10.65 -9.33 -1.52
N MET A 276 10.03 -10.04 -2.46
CA MET A 276 9.15 -11.16 -2.14
C MET A 276 9.90 -12.29 -1.42
N ILE A 277 11.11 -12.63 -1.85
CA ILE A 277 11.93 -13.64 -1.16
C ILE A 277 12.25 -13.21 0.28
N PHE A 278 12.67 -11.95 0.50
CA PHE A 278 12.93 -11.43 1.85
C PHE A 278 11.68 -11.37 2.72
N ALA A 279 10.52 -11.09 2.12
CA ALA A 279 9.23 -11.12 2.81
C ALA A 279 8.87 -12.55 3.23
N LEU A 280 9.03 -13.54 2.35
CA LEU A 280 8.75 -14.95 2.65
C LEU A 280 9.68 -15.53 3.74
N LEU A 281 10.92 -15.07 3.81
CA LEU A 281 11.86 -15.45 4.87
C LEU A 281 11.59 -14.73 6.21
N GLY A 282 10.62 -13.81 6.27
CA GLY A 282 10.23 -13.11 7.50
C GLY A 282 11.14 -11.93 7.88
N PHE A 283 12.13 -11.57 7.05
CA PHE A 283 13.05 -10.45 7.33
C PHE A 283 12.37 -9.08 7.23
N LEU A 284 11.25 -8.98 6.50
CA LEU A 284 10.46 -7.76 6.31
C LEU A 284 9.15 -7.78 7.13
N SER A 285 9.25 -8.10 8.43
CA SER A 285 8.09 -8.06 9.32
C SER A 285 7.49 -6.65 9.38
N PRO A 286 6.14 -6.50 9.37
CA PRO A 286 5.45 -5.22 9.62
C PRO A 286 5.86 -4.53 10.93
N SER A 287 6.49 -5.28 11.84
CA SER A 287 7.04 -4.80 13.09
C SER A 287 8.08 -3.69 12.94
N ASN A 288 8.83 -3.69 11.83
CA ASN A 288 9.80 -2.63 11.53
C ASN A 288 9.15 -1.56 10.66
N ARG A 289 8.57 -0.53 11.30
CA ARG A 289 7.86 0.57 10.62
C ARG A 289 8.77 1.23 9.57
N GLY A 290 8.31 1.22 8.31
CA GLY A 290 9.06 1.77 7.19
C GLY A 290 10.22 0.90 6.69
N GLY A 291 10.55 -0.21 7.37
CA GLY A 291 11.60 -1.16 6.96
C GLY A 291 11.35 -1.78 5.59
N LEU A 292 10.09 -2.09 5.28
CA LEU A 292 9.72 -2.58 3.94
C LEU A 292 9.97 -1.51 2.86
N MET A 293 9.56 -0.26 3.11
CA MET A 293 9.75 0.84 2.17
C MET A 293 11.24 1.15 1.96
N THR A 294 12.04 1.18 3.03
CA THR A 294 13.49 1.40 2.93
C THR A 294 14.18 0.25 2.21
N ALA A 295 13.81 -1.00 2.50
CA ALA A 295 14.32 -2.17 1.79
C ALA A 295 13.99 -2.12 0.29
N MET A 296 12.76 -1.78 -0.07
CA MET A 296 12.35 -1.64 -1.47
C MET A 296 13.16 -0.55 -2.19
N VAL A 297 13.37 0.61 -1.57
CA VAL A 297 14.20 1.69 -2.15
C VAL A 297 15.64 1.25 -2.33
N LEU A 298 16.25 0.60 -1.33
CA LEU A 298 17.62 0.11 -1.42
C LEU A 298 17.76 -0.97 -2.50
N LEU A 299 16.86 -1.95 -2.52
CA LEU A 299 16.84 -3.00 -3.55
C LEU A 299 16.66 -2.38 -4.94
N TRP A 300 15.77 -1.41 -5.09
CA TRP A 300 15.57 -0.72 -6.36
C TRP A 300 16.88 -0.06 -6.86
N VAL A 301 17.64 0.59 -5.98
CA VAL A 301 18.94 1.19 -6.32
C VAL A 301 19.92 0.13 -6.81
N PHE A 302 20.07 -0.98 -6.07
CA PHE A 302 20.99 -2.05 -6.45
C PHE A 302 20.60 -2.75 -7.76
N MET A 303 19.29 -2.91 -8.01
CA MET A 303 18.79 -3.48 -9.26
C MET A 303 19.02 -2.57 -10.47
N GLY A 304 19.45 -1.32 -10.27
CA GLY A 304 19.88 -0.41 -11.34
C GLY A 304 21.01 -0.99 -12.21
N LEU A 305 21.87 -1.85 -11.66
CA LEU A 305 22.89 -2.57 -12.41
C LEU A 305 22.27 -3.44 -13.53
N PHE A 306 21.23 -4.22 -13.20
CA PHE A 306 20.53 -5.08 -14.15
C PHE A 306 19.72 -4.28 -15.17
N ALA A 307 19.18 -3.13 -14.75
CA ALA A 307 18.51 -2.18 -15.62
C ALA A 307 19.44 -1.66 -16.72
N GLY A 308 20.61 -1.17 -16.32
CA GLY A 308 21.63 -0.68 -17.23
C GLY A 308 22.15 -1.77 -18.17
N TYR A 309 22.37 -2.98 -17.65
CA TYR A 309 22.85 -4.14 -18.41
C TYR A 309 21.87 -4.57 -19.50
N SER A 310 20.60 -4.78 -19.15
CA SER A 310 19.57 -5.23 -20.08
C SER A 310 19.25 -4.18 -21.14
N SER A 311 19.12 -2.90 -20.74
CA SER A 311 18.92 -1.77 -21.65
C SER A 311 20.06 -1.65 -22.67
N ALA A 312 21.33 -1.67 -22.22
CA ALA A 312 22.47 -1.54 -23.11
C ALA A 312 22.65 -2.74 -24.04
N ARG A 313 22.36 -3.96 -23.57
CA ARG A 313 22.44 -5.18 -24.38
C ARG A 313 21.40 -5.17 -25.51
N LEU A 314 20.17 -4.78 -25.21
CA LEU A 314 19.11 -4.63 -26.21
C LEU A 314 19.40 -3.47 -27.17
N TYR A 315 19.95 -2.36 -26.67
CA TYR A 315 20.34 -1.23 -27.51
C TYR A 315 21.44 -1.59 -28.51
N LYS A 316 22.39 -2.42 -28.08
CA LYS A 316 23.45 -2.97 -28.94
C LYS A 316 22.89 -3.93 -30.00
N MET A 317 21.91 -4.76 -29.64
CA MET A 317 21.19 -5.63 -30.59
C MET A 317 20.56 -4.82 -31.72
N PHE A 318 19.94 -3.67 -31.41
CA PHE A 318 19.40 -2.75 -32.40
C PHE A 318 20.44 -1.88 -33.13
N ARG A 319 21.73 -2.25 -33.06
CA ARG A 319 22.85 -1.54 -33.70
C ARG A 319 23.03 -0.09 -33.22
N GLY A 320 22.56 0.22 -32.01
CA GLY A 320 22.76 1.52 -31.38
C GLY A 320 24.22 1.72 -30.93
N THR A 321 24.84 2.82 -31.36
CA THR A 321 26.25 3.14 -31.03
C THR A 321 26.38 4.03 -29.80
N GLU A 322 25.42 4.93 -29.59
CA GLU A 322 25.43 5.95 -28.53
C GLU A 322 24.91 5.42 -27.17
N TRP A 323 25.58 4.39 -26.64
CA TRP A 323 25.17 3.72 -25.40
C TRP A 323 25.10 4.66 -24.20
N LYS A 324 26.01 5.64 -24.09
CA LYS A 324 26.02 6.62 -22.98
C LYS A 324 24.72 7.43 -22.91
N ARG A 325 24.18 7.85 -24.06
CA ARG A 325 22.91 8.60 -24.12
C ARG A 325 21.73 7.72 -23.72
N ASN A 326 21.73 6.46 -24.13
CA ASN A 326 20.71 5.48 -23.74
C ASN A 326 20.75 5.18 -22.23
N THR A 327 21.95 5.03 -21.66
CA THR A 327 22.16 4.87 -20.22
C THR A 327 21.66 6.08 -19.44
N LEU A 328 21.98 7.31 -19.91
CA LEU A 328 21.47 8.54 -19.30
C LEU A 328 19.93 8.55 -19.28
N LYS A 329 19.28 8.24 -20.41
CA LYS A 329 17.82 8.13 -20.46
C LYS A 329 17.28 7.08 -19.50
N THR A 330 17.94 5.92 -19.40
CA THR A 330 17.54 4.83 -18.48
C THR A 330 17.63 5.27 -17.02
N ALA A 331 18.67 6.01 -16.65
CA ALA A 331 18.90 6.45 -15.28
C ALA A 331 18.00 7.63 -14.84
N PHE A 332 17.56 8.48 -15.79
CA PHE A 332 16.86 9.72 -15.47
C PHE A 332 15.37 9.76 -15.83
N MET A 333 14.94 9.07 -16.88
CA MET A 333 13.58 9.24 -17.42
C MET A 333 12.50 8.87 -16.39
N PHE A 334 12.45 7.60 -15.96
CA PHE A 334 11.45 7.16 -14.99
C PHE A 334 11.68 7.70 -13.59
N PRO A 335 12.89 7.64 -13.01
CA PRO A 335 13.11 8.13 -11.66
C PRO A 335 12.88 9.64 -11.56
N GLY A 336 13.24 10.40 -12.60
CA GLY A 336 13.01 11.84 -12.64
C GLY A 336 11.54 12.23 -12.73
N ILE A 337 10.75 11.52 -13.56
CA ILE A 337 9.29 11.74 -13.63
C ILE A 337 8.64 11.42 -12.27
N LEU A 338 8.98 10.28 -11.67
CA LEU A 338 8.43 9.88 -10.38
C LEU A 338 8.83 10.84 -9.26
N PHE A 339 10.09 11.28 -9.23
CA PHE A 339 10.56 12.26 -8.26
C PHE A 339 9.88 13.62 -8.44
N GLY A 340 9.64 14.05 -9.68
CA GLY A 340 8.91 15.29 -9.98
C GLY A 340 7.47 15.25 -9.48
N VAL A 341 6.74 14.17 -9.76
CA VAL A 341 5.37 13.97 -9.25
C VAL A 341 5.36 13.92 -7.72
N PHE A 342 6.27 13.14 -7.12
CA PHE A 342 6.42 13.05 -5.67
C PHE A 342 6.70 14.41 -5.03
N PHE A 343 7.60 15.22 -5.61
CA PHE A 343 7.93 16.54 -5.10
C PHE A 343 6.72 17.49 -5.12
N VAL A 344 5.96 17.51 -6.22
CA VAL A 344 4.75 18.34 -6.32
C VAL A 344 3.70 17.92 -5.29
N LEU A 345 3.44 16.61 -5.15
CA LEU A 345 2.52 16.10 -4.14
C LEU A 345 2.99 16.44 -2.72
N ASN A 346 4.28 16.30 -2.43
CA ASN A 346 4.83 16.63 -1.11
C ASN A 346 4.72 18.14 -0.81
N ALA A 347 4.90 19.00 -1.81
CA ALA A 347 4.73 20.44 -1.66
C ALA A 347 3.27 20.83 -1.33
N LEU A 348 2.28 20.17 -1.95
CA LEU A 348 0.86 20.37 -1.62
C LEU A 348 0.56 19.94 -0.18
N ILE A 349 1.09 18.79 0.26
CA ILE A 349 0.89 18.28 1.63
C ILE A 349 1.55 19.21 2.66
N TRP A 350 2.70 19.81 2.34
CA TRP A 350 3.32 20.85 3.18
C TRP A 350 2.45 22.10 3.32
N GLY A 351 1.76 22.53 2.25
CA GLY A 351 0.83 23.66 2.30
C GLY A 351 -0.29 23.47 3.33
N GLU A 352 -0.79 22.24 3.47
CA GLU A 352 -1.84 21.87 4.41
C GLU A 352 -1.35 21.63 5.86
N GLN A 353 -0.06 21.87 6.15
CA GLN A 353 0.57 21.61 7.46
C GLN A 353 0.33 20.18 7.97
N SER A 354 0.20 19.21 7.06
CA SER A 354 -0.08 17.83 7.41
C SER A 354 1.16 17.14 7.97
N SER A 355 0.99 16.37 9.04
CA SER A 355 2.03 15.54 9.64
C SER A 355 2.50 14.38 8.76
N GLY A 356 1.85 14.16 7.61
CA GLY A 356 2.23 13.15 6.61
C GLY A 356 3.28 13.62 5.61
N ALA A 357 3.70 14.88 5.65
CA ALA A 357 4.67 15.41 4.71
C ALA A 357 6.09 14.85 4.95
N VAL A 358 6.79 14.54 3.86
CA VAL A 358 8.15 14.04 3.91
C VAL A 358 9.11 15.21 4.18
N PRO A 359 9.94 15.14 5.24
CA PRO A 359 10.82 16.24 5.61
C PRO A 359 11.90 16.50 4.56
N PHE A 360 12.42 17.72 4.54
CA PHE A 360 13.44 18.15 3.56
C PHE A 360 14.68 17.26 3.57
N GLY A 361 15.14 16.85 4.76
CA GLY A 361 16.32 15.99 4.91
C GLY A 361 16.18 14.64 4.20
N THR A 362 15.00 14.01 4.27
CA THR A 362 14.74 12.74 3.55
C THR A 362 14.69 12.94 2.04
N MET A 363 14.14 14.05 1.55
CA MET A 363 14.18 14.36 0.11
C MET A 363 15.62 14.53 -0.39
N PHE A 364 16.44 15.26 0.37
CA PHE A 364 17.86 15.42 0.05
C PHE A 364 18.61 14.08 0.05
N ALA A 365 18.34 13.22 1.04
CA ALA A 365 18.94 11.87 1.10
C ALA A 365 18.56 11.01 -0.11
N LEU A 366 17.31 11.05 -0.58
CA LEU A 366 16.88 10.34 -1.79
C LEU A 366 17.59 10.83 -3.05
N VAL A 367 17.81 12.14 -3.18
CA VAL A 367 18.58 12.72 -4.29
C VAL A 367 20.04 12.24 -4.22
N CYS A 368 20.68 12.30 -3.05
CA CYS A 368 22.04 11.80 -2.86
C CYS A 368 22.17 10.30 -3.21
N LEU A 369 21.18 9.49 -2.82
CA LEU A 369 21.15 8.06 -3.11
C LEU A 369 20.89 7.78 -4.61
N TRP A 370 20.05 8.59 -5.27
CA TRP A 370 19.81 8.50 -6.71
C TRP A 370 21.04 8.88 -7.53
N PHE A 371 21.60 10.07 -7.32
CA PHE A 371 22.75 10.55 -8.10
C PHE A 371 24.08 9.91 -7.67
N GLY A 372 24.25 9.62 -6.38
CA GLY A 372 25.50 9.10 -5.82
C GLY A 372 25.69 7.60 -5.99
N ILE A 373 24.60 6.81 -6.02
CA ILE A 373 24.68 5.35 -6.08
C ILE A 373 23.96 4.80 -7.31
N SER A 374 22.67 5.12 -7.47
CA SER A 374 21.84 4.52 -8.53
C SER A 374 22.35 4.85 -9.94
N VAL A 375 22.61 6.12 -10.24
CA VAL A 375 23.11 6.55 -11.55
C VAL A 375 24.44 5.85 -11.90
N PRO A 376 25.50 5.88 -11.06
CA PRO A 376 26.72 5.13 -11.31
C PRO A 376 26.51 3.63 -11.52
N LEU A 377 25.65 2.98 -10.74
CA LEU A 377 25.35 1.55 -10.90
C LEU A 377 24.73 1.24 -12.27
N VAL A 378 23.79 2.07 -12.75
CA VAL A 378 23.21 1.94 -14.08
C VAL A 378 24.29 2.10 -15.16
N PHE A 379 25.23 3.03 -14.99
CA PHE A 379 26.37 3.19 -15.89
C PHE A 379 27.29 1.97 -15.92
N VAL A 380 27.64 1.42 -14.75
CA VAL A 380 28.44 0.19 -14.66
C VAL A 380 27.72 -0.97 -15.35
N GLY A 381 26.42 -1.13 -15.09
CA GLY A 381 25.59 -2.16 -15.72
C GLY A 381 25.57 -2.03 -17.24
N SER A 382 25.33 -0.82 -17.74
CA SER A 382 25.35 -0.54 -19.18
C SER A 382 26.71 -0.77 -19.81
N TYR A 383 27.80 -0.42 -19.15
CA TYR A 383 29.15 -0.69 -19.63
C TYR A 383 29.42 -2.19 -19.78
N LEU A 384 29.05 -2.99 -18.77
CA LEU A 384 29.16 -4.45 -18.80
C LEU A 384 28.28 -5.08 -19.90
N GLY A 385 27.06 -4.56 -20.08
CA GLY A 385 26.13 -5.00 -21.11
C GLY A 385 26.64 -4.70 -22.52
N PHE A 386 27.19 -3.51 -22.73
CA PHE A 386 27.68 -3.08 -24.04
C PHE A 386 29.01 -3.74 -24.43
N LYS A 387 29.82 -4.19 -23.46
CA LYS A 387 31.06 -4.95 -23.72
C LYS A 387 30.80 -6.35 -24.26
N LYS A 388 29.66 -6.97 -23.93
CA LYS A 388 29.27 -8.29 -24.46
C LYS A 388 28.96 -8.22 -25.97
N PRO A 389 29.18 -9.30 -26.73
CA PRO A 389 28.80 -9.34 -28.14
C PRO A 389 27.30 -9.08 -28.30
N ALA A 390 26.92 -8.46 -29.42
CA ALA A 390 25.51 -8.28 -29.75
C ALA A 390 24.84 -9.65 -29.86
N MET A 391 23.58 -9.75 -29.44
CA MET A 391 22.80 -10.96 -29.72
C MET A 391 22.56 -11.02 -31.23
N GLU A 392 22.87 -12.16 -31.83
CA GLU A 392 22.67 -12.39 -33.26
C GLU A 392 21.20 -12.71 -33.50
N ASP A 393 20.62 -12.05 -34.51
CA ASP A 393 19.25 -12.34 -34.93
C ASP A 393 19.22 -13.73 -35.60
N PRO A 394 18.19 -14.55 -35.35
CA PRO A 394 18.09 -15.88 -35.95
C PRO A 394 17.92 -15.83 -37.48
N VAL A 395 17.57 -14.67 -38.03
CA VAL A 395 17.31 -14.45 -39.45
C VAL A 395 17.88 -13.09 -39.88
N LYS A 396 18.41 -12.99 -41.10
CA LYS A 396 18.82 -11.71 -41.69
C LYS A 396 17.61 -10.81 -41.98
N THR A 397 17.72 -9.54 -41.62
CA THR A 397 16.68 -8.55 -41.88
C THR A 397 16.75 -7.98 -43.29
N ASN A 398 15.57 -7.66 -43.84
CA ASN A 398 15.43 -6.96 -45.12
C ASN A 398 15.87 -5.49 -44.98
N LYS A 399 16.43 -4.91 -46.06
CA LYS A 399 16.87 -3.50 -46.04
C LYS A 399 15.69 -2.52 -46.12
N ILE A 400 14.71 -2.82 -46.97
CA ILE A 400 13.54 -1.95 -47.22
C ILE A 400 12.36 -2.48 -46.41
N PRO A 401 11.68 -1.67 -45.60
CA PRO A 401 10.50 -2.12 -44.86
C PRO A 401 9.38 -2.38 -45.87
N ARG A 402 8.65 -3.47 -45.69
CA ARG A 402 7.47 -3.70 -46.53
C ARG A 402 6.43 -2.62 -46.26
N GLN A 403 5.73 -2.19 -47.32
CA GLN A 403 4.55 -1.34 -47.14
C GLN A 403 3.48 -2.16 -46.41
N ILE A 404 3.11 -1.71 -45.22
CA ILE A 404 2.00 -2.29 -44.47
C ILE A 404 0.73 -1.74 -45.13
N PRO A 405 -0.14 -2.58 -45.70
CA PRO A 405 -1.41 -2.10 -46.24
C PRO A 405 -2.19 -1.43 -45.11
N GLU A 406 -2.84 -0.29 -45.40
CA GLU A 406 -3.72 0.35 -44.41
C GLU A 406 -4.77 -0.65 -43.94
N GLN A 407 -4.78 -0.94 -42.64
CA GLN A 407 -5.77 -1.84 -42.08
C GLN A 407 -7.13 -1.15 -42.14
N ALA A 408 -8.09 -1.75 -42.89
CA ALA A 408 -9.48 -1.32 -42.83
C ALA A 408 -9.97 -1.52 -41.39
N CYS A 409 -10.13 -0.41 -40.65
CA CYS A 409 -10.40 -0.40 -39.22
C CYS A 409 -11.66 -1.20 -38.83
N CYS A 410 -12.55 -1.51 -39.78
CA CYS A 410 -13.71 -2.38 -39.60
C CYS A 410 -14.08 -3.07 -40.92
N ALA A 411 -13.67 -4.32 -41.16
CA ALA A 411 -14.26 -5.17 -42.21
C ALA A 411 -15.00 -6.33 -41.54
N VAL A 412 -16.20 -6.06 -41.02
CA VAL A 412 -17.20 -7.10 -40.80
C VAL A 412 -17.59 -7.60 -42.19
N LYS A 413 -17.06 -8.75 -42.60
CA LYS A 413 -17.63 -9.50 -43.72
C LYS A 413 -19.01 -9.98 -43.27
N THR A 414 -20.06 -9.19 -43.54
CA THR A 414 -21.41 -9.72 -43.63
C THR A 414 -21.41 -10.70 -44.80
N THR A 415 -21.34 -11.99 -44.49
CA THR A 415 -21.78 -13.07 -45.36
C THR A 415 -23.28 -12.89 -45.60
N THR A 416 -23.65 -12.09 -46.61
CA THR A 416 -24.95 -12.24 -47.25
C THR A 416 -24.88 -13.50 -48.08
N GLY A 417 -25.36 -14.61 -47.51
CA GLY A 417 -25.69 -15.80 -48.26
C GLY A 417 -26.77 -15.44 -49.27
N GLY A 418 -26.40 -15.47 -50.55
CA GLY A 418 -27.36 -15.61 -51.64
C GLY A 418 -27.98 -16.99 -51.52
N GLY A 419 -29.18 -17.05 -50.95
CA GLY A 419 -30.08 -18.18 -51.10
C GLY A 419 -31.00 -17.90 -52.28
N ASP A 420 -30.64 -18.46 -53.44
CA ASP A 420 -31.60 -18.74 -54.50
C ASP A 420 -32.57 -19.81 -53.98
N LEU A 421 -33.86 -19.46 -53.88
CA LEU A 421 -34.96 -20.42 -53.90
C LEU A 421 -36.11 -19.80 -54.69
N THR A 422 -36.52 -20.55 -55.71
CA THR A 422 -37.75 -20.47 -56.52
C THR A 422 -39.00 -20.03 -55.79
#